data_AF-G4TP59-F1
#
_entry.id   AF-G4TP59-F1
#
_cell.length_a   1.000
_cell.length_b   1.000
_cell.length_c   1.000
_cell.angle_alpha   90.00
_cell.angle_beta   90.00
_cell.angle_gamma   90.00
#
_symmetry.space_group_name_H-M   'P 1'
#
loop_
_entity.id
_entity.type
_entity.pdbx_description
1 polymer ?
#
loop_
_entity_poly.entity_id
_entity_poly.type
_entity_poly.pdbx_seq_one_letter_code
_entity_poly.pdbx_strand_id
1 'polypeptide(L)'
;MSAAAISQFVEISHDLYLSRLLAGVSATLVVYDWLLMFDTETATIYQSKWTAPKALFVFIRAITPPGILLSAFQFSDLRPALSARVLVRTVPVTPFSSEPQSSCMIWAIVGVLAMFLSLTAANALLTLRLIALYRRNKKMVWFVTGFFLVTYITTGVIVIVSLYIYHSTIFYSTMFQTCGSMSSSKLMPAMFYAPAGFETFIFVLTAYRAWRDARLLTGPGATPFLFVLYRDGFIFFFVMVAVRAWNIWIYLSQPLSSSSLGTLLMWALNTILTTRVYMNLVWLAKTPQLTVVTEPEVGHTTIGLNTLNRKRGQASTFGMETDADGIHTRGPIESRLGKHEEGAARLTSTAFSSYHDTTIDHEGLQGSTFDESRTSTSKTPV
;
A
#
# COMPACT_ATOMS: atom_id res chain seq x y z
N MET A 1 1.72 47.25 -4.03
CA MET A 1 1.06 46.14 -3.32
C MET A 1 0.49 46.69 -2.03
N SER A 2 -0.77 46.36 -1.69
CA SER A 2 -1.33 46.69 -0.38
C SER A 2 -0.64 45.85 0.71
N ALA A 3 -0.62 46.33 1.95
CA ALA A 3 -0.04 45.59 3.08
C ALA A 3 -0.66 44.18 3.24
N ALA A 4 -1.96 44.03 2.94
CA ALA A 4 -2.66 42.75 2.96
C ALA A 4 -2.12 41.74 1.92
N ALA A 5 -1.69 42.21 0.75
CA ALA A 5 -1.10 41.32 -0.26
C ALA A 5 0.27 40.79 0.17
N ILE A 6 1.03 41.61 0.92
CA ILE A 6 2.34 41.21 1.45
C ILE A 6 2.18 40.16 2.54
N SER A 7 1.21 40.32 3.46
CA SER A 7 0.99 39.34 4.54
C SER A 7 0.55 37.98 3.98
N GLN A 8 -0.35 37.95 3.00
CA GLN A 8 -0.77 36.71 2.33
C GLN A 8 0.41 36.02 1.62
N PHE A 9 1.27 36.79 0.96
CA PHE A 9 2.44 36.24 0.29
C PHE A 9 3.44 35.60 1.27
N VAL A 10 3.65 36.23 2.43
CA VAL A 10 4.53 35.69 3.49
C VAL A 10 3.97 34.37 4.05
N GLU A 11 2.66 34.29 4.29
CA GLU A 11 1.99 33.09 4.78
C GLU A 11 2.10 31.92 3.77
N ILE A 12 1.81 32.16 2.49
CA ILE A 12 1.95 31.16 1.43
C ILE A 12 3.40 30.66 1.30
N SER A 13 4.36 31.58 1.40
CA SER A 13 5.79 31.23 1.30
C SER A 13 6.24 30.35 2.47
N HIS A 14 5.76 30.66 3.68
CA HIS A 14 6.05 29.87 4.87
C HIS A 14 5.45 28.46 4.77
N ASP A 15 4.20 28.35 4.34
CA ASP A 15 3.51 27.07 4.16
C ASP A 15 4.18 26.19 3.10
N LEU A 16 4.60 26.80 1.99
CA LEU A 16 5.33 26.09 0.95
C LEU A 16 6.68 25.57 1.47
N TYR A 17 7.39 26.38 2.24
CA TYR A 17 8.65 25.97 2.88
C TYR A 17 8.45 24.79 3.82
N LEU A 18 7.41 24.83 4.67
CA LEU A 18 7.04 23.70 5.52
C LEU A 18 6.71 22.44 4.70
N SER A 19 6.03 22.59 3.55
CA SER A 19 5.68 21.47 2.68
C SER A 19 6.91 20.80 2.08
N ARG A 20 7.93 21.59 1.74
CA ARG A 20 9.21 21.06 1.27
C ARG A 20 9.95 20.29 2.35
N LEU A 21 9.98 20.83 3.57
CA LEU A 21 10.62 20.16 4.71
C LEU A 21 9.91 18.83 5.04
N LEU A 22 8.57 18.82 5.11
CA LEU A 22 7.81 17.60 5.38
C LEU A 22 7.93 16.57 4.25
N ALA A 23 8.02 17.01 2.99
CA ALA A 23 8.33 16.11 1.87
C ALA A 23 9.71 15.46 2.04
N GLY A 24 10.72 16.23 2.44
CA GLY A 24 12.06 15.72 2.76
C GLY A 24 12.06 14.74 3.93
N VAL A 25 11.34 15.04 5.01
CA VAL A 25 11.15 14.13 6.16
C VAL A 25 10.48 12.83 5.71
N SER A 26 9.44 12.92 4.88
CA SER A 26 8.74 11.74 4.35
C SER A 26 9.65 10.86 3.49
N ALA A 27 10.45 11.48 2.62
CA ALA A 27 11.42 10.77 1.79
C ALA A 27 12.51 10.09 2.62
N THR A 28 13.09 10.81 3.59
CA THR A 28 14.14 10.26 4.47
C THR A 28 13.60 9.10 5.33
N LEU A 29 12.40 9.23 5.90
CA LEU A 29 11.78 8.15 6.67
C LEU A 29 11.57 6.88 5.83
N VAL A 30 11.07 7.01 4.60
CA VAL A 30 10.81 5.84 3.75
C VAL A 30 12.10 5.22 3.24
N VAL A 31 13.10 6.01 2.86
CA VAL A 31 14.41 5.47 2.46
C VAL A 31 15.10 4.79 3.65
N TYR A 32 15.03 5.39 4.83
CA TYR A 32 15.60 4.82 6.05
C TYR A 32 14.94 3.49 6.41
N ASP A 33 13.60 3.43 6.40
CA ASP A 33 12.86 2.17 6.59
C ASP A 33 13.19 1.14 5.49
N TRP A 34 13.35 1.63 4.25
CA TRP A 34 13.72 0.80 3.11
C TRP A 34 15.02 0.04 3.37
N LEU A 35 16.06 0.76 3.78
CA LEU A 35 17.37 0.21 4.11
C LEU A 35 17.34 -0.70 5.34
N LEU A 36 16.65 -0.29 6.42
CA LEU A 36 16.61 -1.07 7.65
C LEU A 36 15.98 -2.46 7.47
N MET A 37 14.91 -2.56 6.68
CA MET A 37 14.21 -3.84 6.52
C MET A 37 14.85 -4.73 5.46
N PHE A 38 15.74 -4.21 4.61
CA PHE A 38 16.27 -4.92 3.45
C PHE A 38 16.90 -6.28 3.83
N ASP A 39 17.69 -6.32 4.90
CA ASP A 39 18.33 -7.56 5.38
C ASP A 39 17.28 -8.60 5.82
N THR A 40 16.32 -8.17 6.65
CA THR A 40 15.24 -9.05 7.10
C THR A 40 14.34 -9.53 5.96
N GLU A 41 14.09 -8.69 4.95
CA GLU A 41 13.26 -9.00 3.78
C GLU A 41 13.91 -10.06 2.90
N THR A 42 15.20 -9.90 2.59
CA THR A 42 15.98 -10.86 1.79
C THR A 42 16.04 -12.23 2.44
N ALA A 43 16.26 -12.29 3.76
CA ALA A 43 16.27 -13.55 4.51
C ALA A 43 14.87 -14.21 4.59
N THR A 44 13.79 -13.43 4.69
CA THR A 44 12.46 -13.99 5.00
C THR A 44 11.54 -14.13 3.79
N ILE A 45 11.32 -13.04 3.05
CA ILE A 45 10.27 -12.94 2.02
C ILE A 45 10.74 -13.59 0.74
N TYR A 46 11.96 -13.32 0.29
CA TYR A 46 12.42 -13.75 -1.03
C TYR A 46 12.51 -15.27 -1.16
N GLN A 47 12.85 -15.98 -0.08
CA GLN A 47 12.91 -17.45 -0.06
C GLN A 47 11.54 -18.16 0.01
N SER A 48 10.48 -17.44 0.39
CA SER A 48 9.14 -18.04 0.56
C SER A 48 8.39 -18.18 -0.77
N LYS A 49 7.50 -19.18 -0.87
CA LYS A 49 6.55 -19.32 -1.99
C LYS A 49 5.73 -18.04 -2.17
N TRP A 50 5.36 -17.74 -3.43
CA TRP A 50 4.55 -16.57 -3.75
C TRP A 50 3.12 -16.73 -3.20
N THR A 51 2.69 -15.75 -2.41
CA THR A 51 1.34 -15.64 -1.85
C THR A 51 0.78 -14.25 -2.15
N ALA A 52 -0.55 -14.08 -2.12
CA ALA A 52 -1.15 -12.77 -2.36
C ALA A 52 -0.63 -11.68 -1.41
N PRO A 53 -0.51 -11.89 -0.07
CA PRO A 53 0.09 -10.89 0.82
C PRO A 53 1.53 -10.54 0.46
N LYS A 54 2.34 -11.51 0.01
CA LYS A 54 3.70 -11.25 -0.46
C LYS A 54 3.71 -10.37 -1.72
N ALA A 55 2.82 -10.61 -2.68
CA ALA A 55 2.71 -9.79 -3.88
C ALA A 55 2.33 -8.34 -3.56
N LEU A 56 1.34 -8.13 -2.68
CA LEU A 56 0.94 -6.80 -2.23
C LEU A 56 2.07 -6.09 -1.48
N PHE A 57 2.79 -6.80 -0.61
CA PHE A 57 3.93 -6.26 0.10
C PHE A 57 5.03 -5.77 -0.85
N VAL A 58 5.42 -6.61 -1.82
CA VAL A 58 6.44 -6.25 -2.82
C VAL A 58 5.98 -5.06 -3.67
N PHE A 59 4.69 -5.01 -4.04
CA PHE A 59 4.11 -3.89 -4.78
C PHE A 59 4.22 -2.56 -4.02
N ILE A 60 3.85 -2.54 -2.74
CA ILE A 60 3.96 -1.33 -1.90
C ILE A 60 5.43 -0.87 -1.80
N ARG A 61 6.35 -1.81 -1.59
CA ARG A 61 7.81 -1.58 -1.52
C ARG A 61 8.39 -1.06 -2.83
N ALA A 62 7.88 -1.52 -3.97
CA ALA A 62 8.35 -1.11 -5.28
C ALA A 62 7.86 0.30 -5.66
N ILE A 63 6.61 0.65 -5.32
CA ILE A 63 5.99 1.91 -5.77
C ILE A 63 6.23 3.06 -4.80
N THR A 64 6.21 2.81 -3.49
CA THR A 64 6.18 3.91 -2.50
C THR A 64 7.49 4.71 -2.44
N PRO A 65 8.69 4.10 -2.31
CA PRO A 65 9.93 4.88 -2.21
C PRO A 65 10.19 5.72 -3.46
N PRO A 66 10.11 5.18 -4.70
CA PRO A 66 10.24 6.01 -5.91
C PRO A 66 9.15 7.08 -5.98
N GLY A 67 7.90 6.75 -5.64
CA GLY A 67 6.79 7.70 -5.66
C GLY A 67 7.02 8.89 -4.73
N ILE A 68 7.41 8.65 -3.49
CA ILE A 68 7.69 9.72 -2.51
C ILE A 68 8.95 10.50 -2.89
N LEU A 69 10.00 9.84 -3.38
CA LEU A 69 11.21 10.53 -3.85
C LEU A 69 10.91 11.45 -5.03
N LEU A 70 10.10 10.99 -5.98
CA LEU A 70 9.66 11.79 -7.13
C LEU A 70 8.79 12.96 -6.69
N SER A 71 7.85 12.76 -5.77
CA SER A 71 7.04 13.85 -5.21
C SER A 71 7.90 14.85 -4.42
N ALA A 72 8.83 14.37 -3.59
CA ALA A 72 9.74 15.24 -2.85
C ALA A 72 10.66 16.03 -3.79
N PHE A 73 11.15 15.39 -4.85
CA PHE A 73 11.94 16.06 -5.89
C PHE A 73 11.13 17.16 -6.59
N GLN A 74 9.85 16.90 -6.89
CA GLN A 74 8.94 17.89 -7.49
C GLN A 74 8.72 19.12 -6.58
N PHE A 75 8.70 18.95 -5.27
CA PHE A 75 8.58 20.06 -4.32
C PHE A 75 9.92 20.76 -4.05
N SER A 76 11.05 20.08 -4.26
CA SER A 76 12.38 20.61 -3.97
C SER A 76 12.87 21.61 -5.02
N ASP A 77 13.55 22.67 -4.56
CA ASP A 77 14.23 23.66 -5.41
C ASP A 77 15.57 23.13 -5.97
N LEU A 78 15.85 21.83 -5.78
CA LEU A 78 17.05 21.14 -6.27
C LEU A 78 16.97 20.84 -7.76
N ARG A 79 15.79 20.98 -8.36
CA ARG A 79 15.68 20.96 -9.81
C ARG A 79 16.33 22.26 -10.31
N PRO A 80 17.39 22.20 -11.13
CA PRO A 80 17.87 23.43 -11.76
C PRO A 80 16.66 24.05 -12.44
N ALA A 81 16.46 25.36 -12.24
CA ALA A 81 15.50 26.11 -13.02
C ALA A 81 15.66 25.59 -14.45
N LEU A 82 14.58 25.10 -15.07
CA LEU A 82 14.55 24.85 -16.52
C LEU A 82 14.72 26.22 -17.17
N SER A 83 15.91 26.79 -17.01
CA SER A 83 16.38 27.95 -17.69
C SER A 83 16.38 27.49 -19.13
N ALA A 84 15.61 28.21 -19.93
CA ALA A 84 15.47 28.05 -21.37
C ALA A 84 16.80 28.27 -22.13
N ARG A 85 17.95 27.98 -21.50
CA ARG A 85 19.31 28.30 -21.95
C ARG A 85 20.27 27.11 -21.95
N VAL A 86 19.87 25.93 -21.49
CA VAL A 86 20.69 24.72 -21.68
C VAL A 86 20.48 24.18 -23.10
N LEU A 87 21.26 24.75 -24.02
CA LEU A 87 21.82 24.08 -25.20
C LEU A 87 20.84 23.35 -26.15
N VAL A 88 19.95 24.12 -26.78
CA VAL A 88 19.44 23.80 -28.13
C VAL A 88 20.59 23.95 -29.13
N ARG A 89 21.56 23.02 -29.15
CA ARG A 89 22.55 23.02 -30.24
C ARG A 89 22.91 21.68 -30.87
N THR A 90 22.58 20.52 -30.31
CA THR A 90 23.00 19.26 -30.98
C THR A 90 22.06 18.07 -30.90
N VAL A 91 20.90 18.17 -30.24
CA VAL A 91 19.84 17.18 -30.46
C VAL A 91 18.79 17.84 -31.36
N PRO A 92 18.50 17.29 -32.55
CA PRO A 92 17.40 17.79 -33.37
C PRO A 92 16.10 17.59 -32.59
N VAL A 93 15.71 18.66 -31.92
CA VAL A 93 14.43 18.80 -31.25
C VAL A 93 13.40 18.78 -32.37
N THR A 94 12.58 17.73 -32.39
CA THR A 94 11.41 17.71 -33.27
C THR A 94 10.55 18.94 -32.94
N PRO A 95 10.00 19.65 -33.94
CA PRO A 95 9.23 20.89 -33.75
C PRO A 95 7.85 20.67 -33.10
N PHE A 96 7.67 19.64 -32.26
CA PHE A 96 6.40 19.23 -31.65
C PHE A 96 6.45 19.19 -30.10
N SER A 97 7.30 19.97 -29.43
CA SER A 97 7.29 20.02 -27.94
C SER A 97 7.49 21.42 -27.36
N SER A 98 6.74 22.37 -27.87
CA SER A 98 6.40 23.57 -27.12
C SER A 98 5.22 23.27 -26.18
N GLU A 99 5.49 22.69 -25.01
CA GLU A 99 4.86 23.16 -23.77
C GLU A 99 5.50 22.51 -22.50
N PRO A 100 6.22 23.28 -21.67
CA PRO A 100 6.71 22.81 -20.37
C PRO A 100 5.60 22.44 -19.36
N GLN A 101 4.32 22.69 -19.69
CA GLN A 101 3.17 22.37 -18.84
C GLN A 101 2.89 20.86 -18.77
N SER A 102 3.11 20.11 -19.86
CA SER A 102 2.72 18.69 -19.93
C SER A 102 3.48 17.80 -18.94
N SER A 103 4.76 18.10 -18.67
CA SER A 103 5.55 17.31 -17.70
C SER A 103 4.99 17.44 -16.28
N CYS A 104 4.65 18.66 -15.86
CA CYS A 104 4.12 18.97 -14.54
C CYS A 104 2.81 18.20 -14.24
N MET A 105 1.93 18.18 -15.23
CA MET A 105 0.66 17.45 -15.17
C MET A 105 0.87 15.93 -15.08
N ILE A 106 1.73 15.35 -15.92
CA ILE A 106 2.01 13.90 -15.91
C ILE A 106 2.54 13.48 -14.55
N TRP A 107 3.50 14.21 -13.97
CA TRP A 107 4.07 13.89 -12.66
C TRP A 107 3.04 13.98 -11.54
N ALA A 108 2.19 15.00 -11.53
CA ALA A 108 1.11 15.13 -10.55
C ALA A 108 0.14 13.95 -10.62
N ILE A 109 -0.28 13.56 -11.83
CA ILE A 109 -1.19 12.42 -12.05
C ILE A 109 -0.55 11.11 -11.59
N VAL A 110 0.70 10.84 -12.02
CA VAL A 110 1.43 9.64 -11.64
C VAL A 110 1.62 9.57 -10.12
N GLY A 111 1.95 10.69 -9.46
CA GLY A 111 2.10 10.75 -8.01
C GLY A 111 0.81 10.43 -7.25
N VAL A 112 -0.31 11.03 -7.67
CA VAL A 112 -1.63 10.78 -7.04
C VAL A 112 -2.06 9.33 -7.23
N LEU A 113 -1.89 8.77 -8.43
CA LEU A 113 -2.23 7.37 -8.72
C LEU A 113 -1.33 6.39 -7.95
N ALA A 114 -0.02 6.64 -7.92
CA ALA A 114 0.93 5.82 -7.16
C ALA A 114 0.60 5.81 -5.66
N MET A 115 0.25 6.98 -5.11
CA MET A 115 -0.20 7.12 -3.72
C MET A 115 -1.49 6.33 -3.49
N PHE A 116 -2.51 6.53 -4.32
CA PHE A 116 -3.79 5.84 -4.20
C PHE A 116 -3.63 4.31 -4.25
N LEU A 117 -2.86 3.80 -5.21
CA LEU A 117 -2.59 2.36 -5.36
C LEU A 117 -1.82 1.79 -4.17
N SER A 118 -0.81 2.52 -3.67
CA SER A 118 -0.03 2.11 -2.50
C SER A 118 -0.89 2.07 -1.23
N LEU A 119 -1.72 3.10 -0.97
CA LEU A 119 -2.64 3.14 0.17
C LEU A 119 -3.71 2.04 0.08
N THR A 120 -4.20 1.74 -1.12
CA THR A 120 -5.15 0.65 -1.38
C THR A 120 -4.52 -0.71 -1.11
N ALA A 121 -3.30 -0.93 -1.60
CA ALA A 121 -2.56 -2.17 -1.35
C ALA A 121 -2.24 -2.36 0.14
N ALA A 122 -1.86 -1.30 0.85
CA ALA A 122 -1.62 -1.35 2.29
C ALA A 122 -2.87 -1.75 3.07
N ASN A 123 -4.02 -1.15 2.74
CA ASN A 123 -5.29 -1.50 3.37
C ASN A 123 -5.80 -2.88 2.99
N ALA A 124 -5.52 -3.34 1.76
CA ALA A 124 -5.77 -4.71 1.36
C ALA A 124 -4.94 -5.71 2.20
N LEU A 125 -3.68 -5.41 2.54
CA LEU A 125 -2.88 -6.26 3.44
C LEU A 125 -3.51 -6.38 4.83
N LEU A 126 -3.97 -5.27 5.41
CA LEU A 126 -4.67 -5.27 6.70
C LEU A 126 -5.96 -6.08 6.64
N THR A 127 -6.69 -5.94 5.54
CA THR A 127 -7.95 -6.67 5.29
C THR A 127 -7.69 -8.18 5.15
N LEU A 128 -6.64 -8.58 4.42
CA LEU A 128 -6.24 -9.98 4.30
C LEU A 128 -5.87 -10.60 5.66
N ARG A 129 -5.18 -9.85 6.52
CA ARG A 129 -4.90 -10.27 7.89
C ARG A 129 -6.18 -10.48 8.69
N LEU A 130 -7.15 -9.57 8.59
CA LEU A 130 -8.44 -9.74 9.27
C LEU A 130 -9.20 -10.96 8.74
N ILE A 131 -9.20 -11.18 7.43
CA ILE A 131 -9.83 -12.34 6.79
C ILE A 131 -9.20 -13.64 7.30
N ALA A 132 -7.87 -13.69 7.43
CA ALA A 132 -7.18 -14.86 7.98
C ALA A 132 -7.62 -15.16 9.43
N LEU A 133 -7.83 -14.12 10.24
CA LEU A 133 -8.32 -14.26 11.62
C LEU A 133 -9.78 -14.77 11.68
N TYR A 134 -10.61 -14.38 10.69
CA TYR A 134 -12.02 -14.77 10.60
C TYR A 134 -12.30 -15.96 9.69
N ARG A 135 -11.28 -16.76 9.34
CA ARG A 135 -11.38 -17.89 8.38
C ARG A 135 -12.56 -18.84 8.65
N ARG A 136 -13.02 -18.96 9.89
CA ARG A 136 -14.16 -19.81 10.27
C ARG A 136 -15.52 -19.28 9.82
N ASN A 137 -15.72 -17.96 9.73
CA ASN A 137 -17.02 -17.35 9.47
C ASN A 137 -17.09 -16.72 8.07
N LYS A 138 -17.40 -17.54 7.05
CA LYS A 138 -17.44 -17.12 5.64
C LYS A 138 -18.31 -15.88 5.37
N LYS A 139 -19.42 -15.72 6.10
CA LYS A 139 -20.31 -14.55 5.99
C LYS A 139 -19.59 -13.24 6.31
N MET A 140 -18.76 -13.25 7.36
CA MET A 140 -18.01 -12.07 7.78
C MET A 140 -16.88 -11.73 6.81
N VAL A 141 -16.20 -12.75 6.28
CA VAL A 141 -15.20 -12.58 5.23
C VAL A 141 -15.82 -11.92 4.00
N TRP A 142 -16.97 -12.42 3.54
CA TRP A 142 -17.67 -11.84 2.39
C TRP A 142 -18.10 -10.39 2.64
N PHE A 143 -18.62 -10.10 3.83
CA PHE A 143 -18.98 -8.74 4.23
C PHE A 143 -17.78 -7.77 4.24
N VAL A 144 -16.67 -8.17 4.87
CA VAL A 144 -15.45 -7.35 4.96
C VAL A 144 -14.87 -7.09 3.57
N THR A 145 -14.79 -8.12 2.72
CA THR A 145 -14.30 -7.97 1.35
C THR A 145 -15.23 -7.08 0.51
N GLY A 146 -16.54 -7.25 0.61
CA GLY A 146 -17.51 -6.40 -0.08
C GLY A 146 -17.40 -4.94 0.34
N PHE A 147 -17.28 -4.69 1.65
CA PHE A 147 -17.12 -3.34 2.19
C PHE A 147 -15.80 -2.68 1.76
N PHE A 148 -14.71 -3.45 1.71
CA PHE A 148 -13.43 -2.99 1.14
C PHE A 148 -13.58 -2.58 -0.33
N LEU A 149 -14.16 -3.47 -1.16
CA LEU A 149 -14.31 -3.20 -2.60
C LEU A 149 -15.17 -1.96 -2.85
N VAL A 150 -16.33 -1.84 -2.19
CA VAL A 150 -17.20 -0.67 -2.33
C VAL A 150 -16.46 0.61 -1.93
N THR A 151 -15.78 0.62 -0.78
CA THR A 151 -15.06 1.81 -0.30
C THR A 151 -13.97 2.27 -1.27
N TYR A 152 -13.14 1.35 -1.76
CA TYR A 152 -12.02 1.69 -2.63
C TYR A 152 -12.44 1.96 -4.08
N ILE A 153 -13.50 1.32 -4.59
CA ILE A 153 -14.09 1.68 -5.88
C ILE A 153 -14.64 3.10 -5.80
N THR A 154 -15.43 3.44 -4.78
CA THR A 154 -15.96 4.80 -4.59
C THR A 154 -14.82 5.83 -4.47
N THR A 155 -13.79 5.54 -3.66
CA THR A 155 -12.63 6.42 -3.53
C THR A 155 -11.88 6.58 -4.86
N GLY A 156 -11.70 5.50 -5.62
CA GLY A 156 -11.07 5.51 -6.94
C GLY A 156 -11.84 6.37 -7.94
N VAL A 157 -13.18 6.26 -7.98
CA VAL A 157 -14.03 7.12 -8.82
C VAL A 157 -13.87 8.59 -8.43
N ILE A 158 -13.88 8.92 -7.14
CA ILE A 158 -13.66 10.29 -6.66
C ILE A 158 -12.28 10.82 -7.07
N VAL A 159 -11.23 9.99 -6.99
CA VAL A 159 -9.87 10.35 -7.40
C VAL A 159 -9.81 10.60 -8.91
N ILE A 160 -10.39 9.73 -9.74
CA ILE A 160 -10.40 9.88 -11.20
C ILE A 160 -11.16 11.14 -11.62
N VAL A 161 -12.36 11.37 -11.06
CA VAL A 161 -13.15 12.59 -11.33
C VAL A 161 -12.38 13.83 -10.87
N SER A 162 -11.72 13.77 -9.72
CA SER A 162 -10.90 14.89 -9.24
C SER A 162 -9.73 15.17 -10.17
N LEU A 163 -8.99 14.14 -10.62
CA LEU A 163 -7.90 14.30 -11.58
C LEU A 163 -8.40 14.87 -12.91
N TYR A 164 -9.58 14.45 -13.37
CA TYR A 164 -10.21 15.00 -14.57
C TYR A 164 -10.57 16.48 -14.41
N ILE A 165 -11.04 16.93 -13.24
CA ILE A 165 -11.29 18.36 -13.01
C ILE A 165 -9.97 19.13 -12.87
N TYR A 166 -8.96 18.53 -12.23
CA TYR A 166 -7.68 19.18 -11.99
C TYR A 166 -6.84 19.36 -13.24
N HIS A 167 -6.95 18.48 -14.24
CA HIS A 167 -6.09 18.49 -15.41
C HIS A 167 -6.05 19.85 -16.13
N SER A 168 -7.17 20.58 -16.16
CA SER A 168 -7.29 21.88 -16.83
C SER A 168 -6.86 23.08 -15.98
N THR A 169 -6.54 22.87 -14.70
CA THR A 169 -6.28 23.93 -13.71
C THR A 169 -4.85 23.92 -13.16
N ILE A 170 -4.04 22.94 -13.58
CA ILE A 170 -2.64 22.82 -13.16
C ILE A 170 -1.80 23.83 -13.94
N PHE A 171 -1.07 24.68 -13.23
CA PHE A 171 -0.14 25.64 -13.80
C PHE A 171 1.21 25.54 -13.10
N TYR A 172 2.28 25.84 -13.84
CA TYR A 172 3.63 25.90 -13.29
C TYR A 172 3.91 27.34 -12.82
N SER A 173 4.20 27.51 -11.53
CA SER A 173 4.60 28.81 -10.99
C SER A 173 6.12 28.96 -11.03
N THR A 174 6.62 29.90 -11.83
CA THR A 174 8.05 30.21 -11.92
C THR A 174 8.61 30.80 -10.64
N MET A 175 7.78 31.51 -9.85
CA MET A 175 8.17 32.10 -8.57
C MET A 175 8.49 31.05 -7.52
N PHE A 176 7.71 29.97 -7.50
CA PHE A 176 7.85 28.91 -6.52
C PHE A 176 8.57 27.67 -7.06
N GLN A 177 8.85 27.61 -8.37
CA GLN A 177 9.43 26.43 -9.03
C GLN A 177 8.58 25.15 -8.82
N THR A 178 7.29 25.30 -8.53
CA THR A 178 6.38 24.19 -8.22
C THR A 178 5.16 24.16 -9.14
N CYS A 179 4.64 22.95 -9.30
CA CYS A 179 3.33 22.70 -9.88
C CYS A 179 2.23 22.99 -8.87
N GLY A 180 1.27 23.83 -9.22
CA GLY A 180 0.11 24.12 -8.38
C GLY A 180 -1.20 24.03 -9.16
N SER A 181 -2.32 23.95 -8.45
CA SER A 181 -3.66 24.15 -9.02
C SER A 181 -4.33 25.33 -8.34
N MET A 182 -5.05 26.16 -9.11
CA MET A 182 -5.82 27.29 -8.57
C MET A 182 -7.19 26.89 -8.03
N SER A 183 -7.68 25.71 -8.41
CA SER A 183 -9.05 25.30 -8.10
C SER A 183 -9.07 24.46 -6.84
N SER A 184 -9.98 24.76 -5.91
CA SER A 184 -10.27 23.87 -4.78
C SER A 184 -11.50 23.05 -5.10
N SER A 185 -11.35 21.74 -5.27
CA SER A 185 -12.51 20.86 -5.33
C SER A 185 -13.03 20.55 -3.92
N LYS A 186 -14.33 20.80 -3.68
CA LYS A 186 -15.03 20.39 -2.45
C LYS A 186 -15.01 18.87 -2.23
N LEU A 187 -14.63 18.09 -3.26
CA LEU A 187 -14.52 16.63 -3.19
C LEU A 187 -13.17 16.15 -2.61
N MET A 188 -12.17 17.01 -2.44
CA MET A 188 -10.87 16.60 -1.89
C MET A 188 -10.96 16.05 -0.46
N PRO A 189 -11.62 16.69 0.50
CA PRO A 189 -11.74 16.12 1.85
C PRO A 189 -12.46 14.76 1.86
N ALA A 190 -13.42 14.56 0.94
CA ALA A 190 -14.19 13.32 0.82
C ALA A 190 -13.31 12.09 0.58
N MET A 191 -12.16 12.26 -0.10
CA MET A 191 -11.24 11.15 -0.40
C MET A 191 -10.57 10.57 0.85
N PHE A 192 -10.49 11.35 1.95
CA PHE A 192 -9.86 10.90 3.19
C PHE A 192 -10.86 10.27 4.15
N TYR A 193 -12.13 10.69 4.11
CA TYR A 193 -13.17 10.17 4.99
C TYR A 193 -13.50 8.70 4.72
N ALA A 194 -13.60 8.30 3.44
CA ALA A 194 -13.97 6.93 3.09
C ALA A 194 -12.93 5.89 3.59
N PRO A 195 -11.61 6.03 3.31
CA PRO A 195 -10.59 5.15 3.87
C PRO A 195 -10.52 5.21 5.40
N ALA A 196 -10.67 6.38 6.01
CA ALA A 196 -10.63 6.52 7.48
C ALA A 196 -11.79 5.76 8.15
N GLY A 197 -12.99 5.81 7.59
CA GLY A 197 -14.15 5.05 8.06
C GLY A 197 -13.91 3.54 7.94
N PHE A 198 -13.36 3.08 6.82
CA PHE A 198 -13.02 1.67 6.63
C PHE A 198 -11.94 1.18 7.59
N GLU A 199 -10.87 1.94 7.78
CA GLU A 199 -9.80 1.60 8.73
C GLU A 199 -10.33 1.53 10.17
N THR A 200 -11.18 2.49 10.56
CA THR A 200 -11.87 2.47 11.87
C THR A 200 -12.72 1.22 12.03
N PHE A 201 -13.47 0.85 11.00
CA PHE A 201 -14.29 -0.37 11.01
C PHE A 201 -13.43 -1.64 11.16
N ILE A 202 -12.37 -1.79 10.36
CA ILE A 202 -11.44 -2.93 10.45
C ILE A 202 -10.77 -3.00 11.82
N PHE A 203 -10.39 -1.85 12.37
CA PHE A 203 -9.79 -1.78 13.70
C PHE A 203 -10.76 -2.21 14.79
N VAL A 204 -12.00 -1.70 14.78
CA VAL A 204 -13.03 -2.09 15.76
C VAL A 204 -13.29 -3.60 15.71
N LEU A 205 -13.37 -4.19 14.51
CA LEU A 205 -13.49 -5.65 14.37
C LEU A 205 -12.27 -6.40 14.92
N THR A 206 -11.07 -5.92 14.63
CA THR A 206 -9.81 -6.50 15.11
C THR A 206 -9.74 -6.45 16.64
N ALA A 207 -10.10 -5.31 17.23
CA ALA A 207 -10.11 -5.08 18.67
C ALA A 207 -11.19 -5.93 19.37
N TYR A 208 -12.40 -5.99 18.80
CA TYR A 208 -13.48 -6.85 19.29
C TYR A 208 -13.06 -8.32 19.31
N ARG A 209 -12.41 -8.78 18.23
CA ARG A 209 -11.92 -10.15 18.13
C ARG A 209 -10.81 -10.41 19.15
N ALA A 210 -9.84 -9.51 19.25
CA ALA A 210 -8.75 -9.61 20.19
C ALA A 210 -9.26 -9.70 21.64
N TRP A 211 -10.25 -8.88 22.00
CA TRP A 211 -10.87 -8.92 23.32
C TRP A 211 -11.58 -10.25 23.60
N ARG A 212 -12.28 -10.79 22.60
CA ARG A 212 -12.95 -12.10 22.72
C ARG A 212 -11.94 -13.25 22.86
N ASP A 213 -10.89 -13.25 22.04
CA ASP A 213 -9.85 -14.28 22.09
C ASP A 213 -9.04 -14.17 23.38
N ALA A 214 -8.77 -12.97 23.89
CA ALA A 214 -8.11 -12.75 25.17
C ALA A 214 -8.89 -13.33 26.35
N ARG A 215 -10.23 -13.21 26.35
CA ARG A 215 -11.08 -13.80 27.40
C ARG A 215 -11.09 -15.33 27.36
N LEU A 216 -11.04 -15.92 26.16
CA LEU A 216 -11.06 -17.38 26.00
C LEU A 216 -9.70 -18.02 26.31
N LEU A 217 -8.61 -17.29 26.12
CA LEU A 217 -7.22 -17.77 26.25
C LEU A 217 -6.55 -17.36 27.56
N THR A 218 -7.31 -16.98 28.60
CA THR A 218 -6.79 -16.63 29.94
C THR A 218 -6.13 -17.82 30.69
N GLY A 219 -5.79 -18.91 30.00
CA GLY A 219 -5.02 -20.03 30.53
C GLY A 219 -3.52 -19.70 30.64
N PRO A 220 -2.77 -20.22 31.63
CA PRO A 220 -1.40 -19.83 31.98
C PRO A 220 -0.27 -19.98 30.94
N GLY A 221 -0.54 -20.32 29.67
CA GLY A 221 0.51 -20.74 28.72
C GLY A 221 0.43 -20.25 27.28
N ALA A 222 -0.57 -19.46 26.85
CA ALA A 222 -0.91 -19.36 25.42
C ALA A 222 -0.71 -18.01 24.70
N THR A 223 -0.29 -16.90 25.33
CA THR A 223 -0.52 -15.57 24.71
C THR A 223 0.66 -14.62 24.44
N PRO A 224 1.96 -14.99 24.42
CA PRO A 224 3.00 -14.00 24.08
C PRO A 224 2.87 -13.52 22.63
N PHE A 225 2.49 -14.40 21.69
CA PHE A 225 2.32 -14.06 20.27
C PHE A 225 1.18 -13.06 20.01
N LEU A 226 -0.01 -13.32 20.59
CA LEU A 226 -1.19 -12.50 20.35
C LEU A 226 -1.04 -11.09 20.96
N PHE A 227 -0.31 -10.98 22.06
CA PHE A 227 -0.03 -9.71 22.72
C PHE A 227 0.83 -8.78 21.86
N VAL A 228 1.95 -9.27 21.30
CA VAL A 228 2.82 -8.47 20.43
C VAL A 228 2.06 -8.00 19.19
N LEU A 229 1.33 -8.92 18.56
CA LEU A 229 0.57 -8.65 17.35
C LEU A 229 -0.56 -7.61 17.56
N TYR A 230 -1.16 -7.60 18.75
CA TYR A 230 -2.19 -6.64 19.14
C TYR A 230 -1.61 -5.27 19.49
N ARG A 231 -0.54 -5.23 20.30
CA ARG A 231 0.12 -3.99 20.70
C ARG A 231 0.57 -3.19 19.49
N ASP A 232 1.23 -3.84 18.54
CA ASP A 232 1.75 -3.20 17.33
C ASP A 232 0.61 -2.73 16.41
N GLY A 233 -0.46 -3.54 16.30
CA GLY A 233 -1.66 -3.17 15.53
C GLY A 233 -2.44 -1.99 16.14
N PHE A 234 -2.47 -1.88 17.47
CA PHE A 234 -3.11 -0.78 18.18
C PHE A 234 -2.34 0.53 17.98
N ILE A 235 -1.03 0.53 18.22
CA ILE A 235 -0.19 1.72 17.99
C ILE A 235 -0.31 2.20 16.55
N PHE A 236 -0.27 1.27 15.58
CA PHE A 236 -0.49 1.58 14.18
C PHE A 236 -1.80 2.34 13.93
N PHE A 237 -2.91 1.85 14.49
CA PHE A 237 -4.21 2.48 14.30
C PHE A 237 -4.27 3.91 14.84
N PHE A 238 -3.78 4.16 16.06
CA PHE A 238 -3.81 5.51 16.65
C PHE A 238 -2.95 6.49 15.86
N VAL A 239 -1.74 6.06 15.45
CA VAL A 239 -0.86 6.91 14.63
C VAL A 239 -1.53 7.23 13.29
N MET A 240 -2.13 6.24 12.63
CA MET A 240 -2.80 6.44 11.35
C MET A 240 -4.03 7.34 11.47
N VAL A 241 -4.88 7.13 12.47
CA VAL A 241 -6.05 7.99 12.72
C VAL A 241 -5.63 9.42 13.02
N ALA A 242 -4.60 9.62 13.86
CA ALA A 242 -4.09 10.96 14.17
C ALA A 242 -3.56 11.67 12.92
N VAL A 243 -2.78 10.99 12.10
CA VAL A 243 -2.22 11.56 10.85
C VAL A 243 -3.33 11.84 9.83
N ARG A 244 -4.35 11.00 9.74
CA ARG A 244 -5.51 11.26 8.86
C ARG A 244 -6.36 12.41 9.35
N ALA A 245 -6.64 12.47 10.65
CA ALA A 245 -7.37 13.59 11.27
C ALA A 245 -6.61 14.91 11.06
N TRP A 246 -5.30 14.89 11.21
CA TRP A 246 -4.43 16.03 10.90
C TRP A 246 -4.53 16.46 9.43
N ASN A 247 -4.52 15.51 8.49
CA ASN A 247 -4.71 15.82 7.07
C ASN A 247 -6.08 16.45 6.80
N ILE A 248 -7.16 15.85 7.31
CA ILE A 248 -8.51 16.39 7.17
C ILE A 248 -8.58 17.81 7.75
N TRP A 249 -7.97 18.05 8.91
CA TRP A 249 -7.88 19.36 9.52
C TRP A 249 -7.18 20.38 8.60
N ILE A 250 -6.03 20.02 8.00
CA ILE A 250 -5.35 20.88 7.03
C ILE A 250 -6.27 21.20 5.85
N TYR A 251 -6.93 20.19 5.27
CA TYR A 251 -7.83 20.39 4.13
C TYR A 251 -9.04 21.28 4.43
N LEU A 252 -9.49 21.36 5.70
CA LEU A 252 -10.61 22.20 6.10
C LEU A 252 -10.20 23.61 6.51
N SER A 253 -8.99 23.79 7.06
CA SER A 253 -8.55 25.05 7.66
C SER A 253 -7.57 25.85 6.81
N GLN A 254 -6.79 25.19 5.95
CA GLN A 254 -5.66 25.81 5.24
C GLN A 254 -5.92 25.96 3.73
N PRO A 255 -5.29 26.94 3.06
CA PRO A 255 -5.37 27.10 1.62
C PRO A 255 -4.73 25.92 0.86
N LEU A 256 -5.09 25.78 -0.43
CA LEU A 256 -4.68 24.66 -1.29
C LEU A 256 -3.18 24.39 -1.33
N SER A 257 -2.35 25.43 -1.22
CA SER A 257 -0.89 25.30 -1.21
C SER A 257 -0.39 24.38 -0.09
N SER A 258 -1.13 24.33 1.01
CA SER A 258 -0.77 23.64 2.25
C SER A 258 -1.33 22.21 2.28
N SER A 259 -2.20 21.84 1.33
CA SER A 259 -2.80 20.49 1.24
C SER A 259 -1.79 19.35 1.04
N SER A 260 -0.61 19.65 0.49
CA SER A 260 0.44 18.65 0.27
C SER A 260 1.28 18.36 1.53
N LEU A 261 1.22 19.23 2.56
CA LEU A 261 2.02 19.14 3.79
C LEU A 261 1.90 17.76 4.45
N GLY A 262 0.67 17.34 4.73
CA GLY A 262 0.40 16.11 5.49
C GLY A 262 0.33 14.86 4.63
N THR A 263 0.10 15.00 3.33
CA THR A 263 -0.24 13.88 2.45
C THR A 263 0.95 12.96 2.19
N LEU A 264 2.14 13.54 1.95
CA LEU A 264 3.37 12.75 1.77
C LEU A 264 3.80 12.05 3.06
N LEU A 265 3.62 12.72 4.21
CA LEU A 265 3.93 12.14 5.51
C LEU A 265 2.97 11.00 5.85
N MET A 266 1.68 11.17 5.56
CA MET A 266 0.68 10.11 5.68
C MET A 266 1.02 8.92 4.79
N TRP A 267 1.42 9.18 3.53
CA TRP A 267 1.81 8.12 2.62
C TRP A 267 3.02 7.34 3.12
N ALA A 268 4.06 8.05 3.60
CA ALA A 268 5.25 7.47 4.20
C ALA A 268 4.90 6.60 5.43
N LEU A 269 4.20 7.17 6.41
CA LEU A 269 3.86 6.48 7.66
C LEU A 269 2.96 5.27 7.42
N ASN A 270 1.97 5.38 6.54
CA ASN A 270 1.10 4.25 6.21
C ASN A 270 1.90 3.07 5.67
N THR A 271 2.85 3.33 4.78
CA THR A 271 3.69 2.29 4.20
C THR A 271 4.62 1.68 5.24
N ILE A 272 5.36 2.51 5.99
CA ILE A 272 6.31 2.06 7.02
C ILE A 272 5.63 1.18 8.07
N LEU A 273 4.48 1.64 8.56
CA LEU A 273 3.80 0.90 9.62
C LEU A 273 3.16 -0.38 9.09
N THR A 274 2.58 -0.37 7.88
CA THR A 274 2.02 -1.58 7.27
C THR A 274 3.10 -2.62 6.99
N THR A 275 4.26 -2.21 6.44
CA THR A 275 5.37 -3.14 6.14
C THR A 275 5.93 -3.74 7.42
N ARG A 276 6.12 -2.96 8.48
CA ARG A 276 6.61 -3.44 9.79
C ARG A 276 5.66 -4.41 10.45
N VAL A 277 4.36 -4.09 10.48
CA VAL A 277 3.33 -4.98 11.03
C VAL A 277 3.29 -6.31 10.28
N TYR A 278 3.40 -6.27 8.95
CA TYR A 278 3.46 -7.48 8.14
C TYR A 278 4.72 -8.31 8.42
N MET A 279 5.88 -7.66 8.49
CA MET A 279 7.16 -8.32 8.76
C MET A 279 7.21 -8.96 10.16
N ASN A 280 6.68 -8.29 11.18
CA ASN A 280 6.56 -8.86 12.52
C ASN A 280 5.73 -10.15 12.51
N LEU A 281 4.65 -10.19 11.71
CA LEU A 281 3.83 -11.38 11.57
C LEU A 281 4.55 -12.51 10.83
N VAL A 282 5.27 -12.19 9.75
CA VAL A 282 6.05 -13.19 8.99
C VAL A 282 7.17 -13.77 9.86
N TRP A 283 7.88 -12.94 10.60
CA TRP A 283 8.95 -13.37 11.50
C TRP A 283 8.42 -14.30 12.58
N LEU A 284 7.34 -13.93 13.25
CA LEU A 284 6.72 -14.76 14.28
C LEU A 284 6.18 -16.09 13.74
N ALA A 285 5.67 -16.12 12.50
CA ALA A 285 5.21 -17.36 11.87
C ALA A 285 6.36 -18.31 11.53
N LYS A 286 7.59 -17.78 11.36
CA LYS A 286 8.78 -18.58 11.05
C LYS A 286 9.51 -19.09 12.27
N THR A 287 9.48 -18.39 13.40
CA THR A 287 10.11 -18.87 14.63
C THR A 287 9.41 -20.18 15.04
N PRO A 288 10.05 -21.35 14.86
CA PRO A 288 9.44 -22.59 15.30
C PRO A 288 9.21 -22.41 16.79
N GLN A 289 7.98 -22.67 17.25
CA GLN A 289 7.71 -22.78 18.68
C GLN A 289 8.78 -23.75 19.19
N LEU A 290 9.78 -23.24 19.91
CA LEU A 290 10.63 -24.11 20.71
C LEU A 290 9.62 -24.77 21.61
N THR A 291 9.25 -26.00 21.24
CA THR A 291 8.60 -26.93 22.15
C THR A 291 9.50 -26.85 23.35
N VAL A 292 9.00 -26.21 24.40
CA VAL A 292 9.56 -26.33 25.73
C VAL A 292 9.54 -27.83 25.93
N VAL A 293 10.68 -28.46 25.66
CA VAL A 293 10.94 -29.82 26.07
C VAL A 293 10.86 -29.65 27.56
N THR A 294 9.69 -29.95 28.11
CA THR A 294 9.50 -30.12 29.53
C THR A 294 10.56 -31.15 29.87
N GLU A 295 11.68 -30.66 30.38
CA GLU A 295 12.74 -31.48 30.90
C GLU A 295 12.00 -32.38 31.90
N PRO A 296 11.92 -33.71 31.63
CA PRO A 296 11.18 -34.58 32.51
C PRO A 296 11.82 -34.37 33.87
N GLU A 297 10.99 -33.87 34.79
CA GLU A 297 11.33 -33.63 36.18
C GLU A 297 12.25 -34.75 36.62
N VAL A 298 13.53 -34.43 36.80
CA VAL A 298 14.54 -35.37 37.24
C VAL A 298 14.12 -35.74 38.66
N GLY A 299 13.28 -36.76 38.75
CA GLY A 299 13.15 -37.56 39.95
C GLY A 299 14.56 -37.98 40.31
N HIS A 300 14.98 -37.57 41.51
CA HIS A 300 16.13 -38.08 42.23
C HIS A 300 16.55 -39.47 41.74
N THR A 301 17.57 -39.54 40.88
CA THR A 301 18.20 -40.82 40.54
C THR A 301 19.20 -41.14 41.63
N THR A 302 18.84 -42.11 42.47
CA THR A 302 19.82 -42.95 43.15
C THR A 302 20.76 -43.53 42.11
N ILE A 303 22.05 -43.46 42.39
CA ILE A 303 23.19 -43.82 41.54
C ILE A 303 23.00 -45.20 40.89
N GLY A 304 23.00 -45.22 39.55
CA GLY A 304 23.02 -46.43 38.73
C GLY A 304 23.87 -46.19 37.49
N LEU A 305 25.18 -46.31 37.66
CA LEU A 305 26.17 -46.40 36.58
C LEU A 305 25.77 -47.55 35.65
N ASN A 306 25.59 -47.31 34.34
CA ASN A 306 26.06 -48.23 33.28
C ASN A 306 25.78 -47.73 31.84
N THR A 307 26.88 -47.70 31.08
CA THR A 307 27.02 -48.02 29.64
C THR A 307 26.45 -47.11 28.56
N LEU A 308 27.36 -46.28 27.99
CA LEU A 308 27.92 -46.41 26.64
C LEU A 308 26.97 -46.82 25.49
N ASN A 309 26.72 -45.88 24.57
CA ASN A 309 27.11 -45.91 23.14
C ASN A 309 26.07 -45.16 22.29
N ARG A 310 26.41 -43.99 21.76
CA ARG A 310 25.78 -43.50 20.54
C ARG A 310 26.83 -42.90 19.62
N LYS A 311 27.19 -43.71 18.62
CA LYS A 311 28.16 -43.44 17.56
C LYS A 311 27.85 -42.15 16.82
N ARG A 312 28.94 -41.41 16.63
CA ARG A 312 29.15 -40.25 15.79
C ARG A 312 29.50 -40.74 14.38
N GLY A 313 28.91 -40.11 13.35
CA GLY A 313 29.46 -40.07 12.00
C GLY A 313 28.69 -40.87 10.95
N GLN A 314 28.03 -40.15 10.04
CA GLN A 314 28.14 -40.46 8.61
C GLN A 314 27.76 -39.24 7.78
N ALA A 315 28.79 -38.64 7.18
CA ALA A 315 28.67 -37.86 5.96
C ALA A 315 28.34 -38.83 4.82
N SER A 316 27.42 -38.46 3.94
CA SER A 316 27.25 -39.13 2.65
C SER A 316 27.27 -38.12 1.53
N THR A 317 28.34 -38.23 0.77
CA THR A 317 28.58 -37.73 -0.58
C THR A 317 27.46 -38.20 -1.51
N PHE A 318 27.02 -37.30 -2.40
CA PHE A 318 26.01 -37.55 -3.42
C PHE A 318 26.72 -38.14 -4.66
N GLY A 319 26.59 -39.45 -4.84
CA GLY A 319 26.97 -40.17 -6.05
C GLY A 319 25.73 -40.41 -6.91
N MET A 320 25.81 -39.98 -8.16
CA MET A 320 24.80 -40.13 -9.20
C MET A 320 25.07 -41.44 -9.94
N GLU A 321 24.15 -42.40 -9.87
CA GLU A 321 24.20 -43.63 -10.66
C GLU A 321 22.81 -43.95 -11.22
N THR A 322 22.80 -44.22 -12.53
CA THR A 322 21.67 -44.52 -13.42
C THR A 322 21.41 -46.02 -13.53
N ASP A 323 20.27 -46.36 -14.14
CA ASP A 323 19.81 -47.69 -14.59
C ASP A 323 19.25 -48.63 -13.50
N ALA A 324 18.33 -49.56 -13.77
CA ALA A 324 17.31 -49.79 -14.80
C ALA A 324 16.54 -51.05 -14.33
N ASP A 325 15.27 -51.18 -14.74
CA ASP A 325 14.46 -52.41 -14.80
C ASP A 325 14.15 -53.25 -13.54
N GLY A 326 12.86 -53.56 -13.37
CA GLY A 326 12.40 -54.55 -12.39
C GLY A 326 10.90 -54.59 -12.17
N ILE A 327 10.19 -55.26 -13.09
CA ILE A 327 8.76 -55.60 -13.07
C ILE A 327 8.40 -56.38 -11.79
N HIS A 328 7.36 -55.95 -11.06
CA HIS A 328 6.55 -56.87 -10.25
C HIS A 328 5.09 -56.41 -10.12
N THR A 329 4.19 -57.28 -10.56
CA THR A 329 2.73 -57.20 -10.47
C THR A 329 2.25 -57.67 -9.09
N ARG A 330 1.23 -56.97 -8.52
CA ARG A 330 0.08 -57.54 -7.78
C ARG A 330 -0.85 -56.46 -7.20
N GLY A 331 -2.09 -56.44 -7.70
CA GLY A 331 -3.32 -56.59 -6.89
C GLY A 331 -3.85 -55.41 -6.07
N PRO A 332 -5.18 -55.17 -6.05
CA PRO A 332 -5.78 -53.91 -5.61
C PRO A 332 -6.20 -53.95 -4.13
N ILE A 333 -6.02 -52.83 -3.42
CA ILE A 333 -6.75 -52.55 -2.18
C ILE A 333 -7.33 -51.14 -2.30
N GLU A 334 -8.65 -51.10 -2.54
CA GLU A 334 -9.46 -49.94 -2.23
C GLU A 334 -9.29 -49.59 -0.75
N SER A 335 -8.80 -48.39 -0.47
CA SER A 335 -9.10 -47.71 0.78
C SER A 335 -9.32 -46.24 0.48
N ARG A 336 -10.62 -45.91 0.39
CA ARG A 336 -11.14 -44.56 0.58
C ARG A 336 -10.67 -44.06 1.95
N LEU A 337 -9.86 -43.01 1.99
CA LEU A 337 -9.90 -42.00 3.06
C LEU A 337 -9.05 -40.77 2.67
N GLY A 338 -9.65 -39.58 2.72
CA GLY A 338 -8.89 -38.36 3.05
C GLY A 338 -8.36 -37.47 1.91
N LYS A 339 -9.10 -37.27 0.80
CA LYS A 339 -8.87 -36.11 -0.08
C LYS A 339 -9.76 -34.95 0.39
N HIS A 340 -9.26 -34.10 1.29
CA HIS A 340 -9.93 -32.84 1.61
C HIS A 340 -8.99 -31.75 2.15
N GLU A 341 -7.80 -31.55 1.56
CA GLU A 341 -6.94 -30.41 1.96
C GLU A 341 -6.20 -29.64 0.85
N GLU A 342 -6.60 -29.74 -0.42
CA GLU A 342 -5.95 -28.98 -1.52
C GLU A 342 -6.83 -27.90 -2.18
N GLY A 343 -8.01 -27.60 -1.64
CA GLY A 343 -8.98 -26.72 -2.30
C GLY A 343 -8.89 -25.21 -2.03
N ALA A 344 -8.11 -24.74 -1.05
CA ALA A 344 -8.25 -23.36 -0.56
C ALA A 344 -7.26 -22.33 -1.12
N ALA A 345 -6.22 -22.76 -1.86
CA ALA A 345 -5.26 -21.83 -2.48
C ALA A 345 -5.69 -21.34 -3.88
N ARG A 346 -6.70 -21.94 -4.51
CA ARG A 346 -7.18 -21.55 -5.86
C ARG A 346 -8.29 -20.49 -5.87
N LEU A 347 -9.00 -20.26 -4.76
CA LEU A 347 -10.18 -19.38 -4.75
C LEU A 347 -9.87 -17.89 -4.49
N THR A 348 -8.66 -17.55 -4.05
CA THR A 348 -8.20 -16.15 -3.97
C THR A 348 -7.45 -15.67 -5.21
N SER A 349 -7.16 -16.56 -6.17
CA SER A 349 -6.54 -16.18 -7.45
C SER A 349 -7.56 -15.84 -8.54
N THR A 350 -8.78 -16.39 -8.47
CA THR A 350 -9.82 -16.16 -9.48
C THR A 350 -10.58 -14.85 -9.31
N ALA A 351 -10.50 -14.18 -8.16
CA ALA A 351 -11.13 -12.87 -7.96
C ALA A 351 -10.30 -11.68 -8.56
N PHE A 352 -9.07 -11.91 -9.02
CA PHE A 352 -8.20 -10.86 -9.58
C PHE A 352 -7.85 -11.08 -11.07
N SER A 353 -8.32 -12.17 -11.69
CA SER A 353 -7.98 -12.56 -13.08
C SER A 353 -9.13 -12.43 -14.09
N SER A 354 -10.23 -11.76 -13.73
CA SER A 354 -11.42 -11.59 -14.58
C SER A 354 -11.61 -10.13 -15.06
N TYR A 355 -10.52 -9.43 -15.40
CA TYR A 355 -10.58 -8.05 -15.93
C TYR A 355 -9.64 -7.84 -17.12
N HIS A 356 -9.42 -8.89 -17.93
CA HIS A 356 -8.65 -8.76 -19.16
C HIS A 356 -9.18 -9.75 -20.22
N ASP A 357 -10.38 -9.48 -20.72
CA ASP A 357 -10.73 -9.79 -22.11
C ASP A 357 -12.04 -9.08 -22.46
N THR A 358 -11.91 -7.96 -23.16
CA THR A 358 -13.00 -7.43 -23.99
C THR A 358 -12.35 -6.82 -25.21
N THR A 359 -12.22 -7.68 -26.22
CA THR A 359 -12.07 -7.36 -27.63
C THR A 359 -13.04 -6.23 -28.00
N ILE A 360 -12.49 -5.16 -28.54
CA ILE A 360 -13.24 -4.04 -29.11
C ILE A 360 -13.60 -4.46 -30.55
N ASP A 361 -14.84 -4.88 -30.75
CA ASP A 361 -15.44 -4.98 -32.07
C ASP A 361 -15.87 -3.59 -32.53
N HIS A 362 -15.32 -3.20 -33.68
CA HIS A 362 -15.73 -2.05 -34.47
C HIS A 362 -17.01 -2.42 -35.24
N GLU A 363 -18.16 -1.89 -34.82
CA GLU A 363 -19.31 -1.69 -35.73
C GLU A 363 -19.99 -0.36 -35.43
N GLY A 364 -20.29 0.35 -36.52
CA GLY A 364 -20.65 1.75 -36.53
C GLY A 364 -22.08 2.04 -36.12
N LEU A 365 -22.34 3.33 -35.89
CA LEU A 365 -23.67 3.88 -35.95
C LEU A 365 -23.63 5.31 -36.50
N GLN A 366 -24.45 5.45 -37.54
CA GLN A 366 -24.70 6.63 -38.33
C GLN A 366 -25.35 7.75 -37.51
N GLY A 367 -25.00 8.98 -37.88
CA GLY A 367 -25.94 10.07 -38.18
C GLY A 367 -26.97 10.46 -37.12
N SER A 368 -26.74 11.62 -36.49
CA SER A 368 -27.83 12.59 -36.34
C SER A 368 -27.28 14.01 -36.41
N THR A 369 -27.77 14.71 -37.43
CA THR A 369 -27.75 16.15 -37.64
C THR A 369 -28.41 16.86 -36.46
N PHE A 370 -27.71 17.83 -35.86
CA PHE A 370 -28.32 18.77 -34.91
C PHE A 370 -28.28 20.18 -35.49
N ASP A 371 -29.48 20.73 -35.69
CA ASP A 371 -29.79 22.06 -36.21
C ASP A 371 -29.28 23.16 -35.26
N GLU A 372 -28.43 24.04 -35.78
CA GLU A 372 -28.01 25.26 -35.10
C GLU A 372 -28.96 26.41 -35.48
N SER A 373 -30.03 26.56 -34.70
CA SER A 373 -30.96 27.69 -34.80
C SER A 373 -30.45 28.90 -34.01
N ARG A 374 -30.12 29.95 -34.78
CA ARG A 374 -30.16 31.39 -34.46
C ARG A 374 -30.87 31.77 -33.15
N THR A 375 -30.20 32.58 -32.32
CA THR A 375 -30.84 33.80 -31.80
C THR A 375 -29.83 34.93 -31.61
N SER A 376 -29.97 35.92 -32.47
CA SER A 376 -29.40 37.26 -32.36
C SER A 376 -30.15 38.02 -31.25
N THR A 377 -29.44 38.73 -30.38
CA THR A 377 -29.98 39.95 -29.77
C THR A 377 -28.88 40.93 -29.43
N SER A 378 -28.74 41.89 -30.35
CA SER A 378 -28.19 43.23 -30.16
C SER A 378 -28.84 43.94 -28.97
N LYS A 379 -28.04 44.63 -28.14
CA LYS A 379 -28.38 45.96 -27.62
C LYS A 379 -27.14 46.74 -27.17
N THR A 380 -27.23 48.02 -27.48
CA THR A 380 -26.27 49.12 -27.65
C THR A 380 -25.73 49.77 -26.37
N PRO A 381 -24.71 50.66 -26.50
CA PRO A 381 -24.09 51.37 -25.39
C PRO A 381 -24.79 52.71 -25.07
N VAL A 382 -24.54 53.21 -23.86
CA VAL A 382 -24.52 54.65 -23.50
C VAL A 382 -23.33 54.87 -22.59
#